data_AF-A0A1B7NSY5-F1
#
_entry.id   AF-A0A1B7NSY5-F1
#
_cell.length_a   1.000
_cell.length_b   1.000
_cell.length_c   1.000
_cell.angle_alpha   90.00
_cell.angle_beta   90.00
_cell.angle_gamma   90.00
#
_symmetry.space_group_name_H-M   'P 1'
#
loop_
_entity.id
_entity.type
_entity.pdbx_description
1 polymer ?
#
loop_
_entity_poly.entity_id
_entity_poly.type
_entity_poly.pdbx_seq_one_letter_code
_entity_poly.pdbx_strand_id
1 'polypeptide(L)'
;MFYRRALGGQYITSRKGDISGFWPGFWSMGNLGRPGYAASTEGMWPYSYDNICDAGITPNQSSTDGISFLPGMRLPACTCKGEDHPTPGKSRSAPEIDVIEASVHNLDPKVPSAVGDVSQSVQIAPFDVLYMPNYEFSEIYDPSITSINSYRGGPYQQALSALTTINNNWYDGAAYQVYAFEYKPGAKGDIIWFVGSDKTWKLDARAIGPNGNIGQRVIPLEPMALVMNFGISTSFAELNHSGLATVIPATMRFDYVRIYQDPEAVSVTCDPPGWETTEYIRNHQNVYDNVNLTTWSEAGYPWPKNSFMNGCR
;
A
#
# COMPACT_ATOMS: atom_id res chain seq x y z
N MET A 1 -9.08 -14.02 -14.19
CA MET A 1 -9.18 -13.41 -12.85
C MET A 1 -7.81 -13.56 -12.25
N PHE A 2 -7.08 -12.46 -12.01
CA PHE A 2 -5.64 -12.50 -11.74
C PHE A 2 -5.38 -12.97 -10.30
N TYR A 3 -5.04 -14.23 -10.10
CA TYR A 3 -4.59 -14.69 -8.81
C TYR A 3 -3.08 -14.48 -8.72
N ARG A 4 -2.59 -13.67 -7.77
CA ARG A 4 -1.16 -13.51 -7.53
C ARG A 4 -0.85 -14.08 -6.15
N ARG A 5 -0.09 -15.17 -6.13
CA ARG A 5 0.38 -15.82 -4.91
C ARG A 5 1.77 -15.32 -4.56
N ALA A 6 1.94 -14.96 -3.29
CA ALA A 6 3.19 -14.78 -2.56
C ALA A 6 4.28 -14.00 -3.30
N LEU A 7 4.23 -12.67 -3.14
CA LEU A 7 5.47 -11.89 -3.05
C LEU A 7 6.11 -12.25 -1.72
N GLY A 8 7.16 -13.06 -1.74
CA GLY A 8 7.84 -13.42 -0.51
C GLY A 8 9.32 -13.64 -0.68
N GLY A 9 10.06 -13.15 0.30
CA GLY A 9 11.50 -13.29 0.38
C GLY A 9 11.95 -13.55 1.79
N GLN A 10 13.13 -14.15 1.89
CA GLN A 10 13.82 -14.37 3.14
C GLN A 10 14.59 -13.08 3.49
N TYR A 11 14.23 -12.43 4.61
CA TYR A 11 14.87 -11.19 5.04
C TYR A 11 15.51 -11.29 6.42
N ILE A 12 16.57 -10.50 6.57
CA ILE A 12 17.17 -10.19 7.86
C ILE A 12 16.87 -8.72 8.12
N THR A 13 15.98 -8.50 9.07
CA THR A 13 15.79 -7.21 9.73
C THR A 13 17.09 -6.84 10.46
N SER A 14 17.38 -5.56 10.62
CA SER A 14 18.68 -4.98 11.02
C SER A 14 19.34 -5.63 12.25
N ARG A 15 20.55 -5.23 12.67
CA ARG A 15 21.31 -5.96 13.70
C ARG A 15 20.55 -6.32 14.99
N LYS A 16 19.48 -5.61 15.38
CA LYS A 16 18.64 -6.03 16.51
C LYS A 16 17.17 -5.64 16.34
N GLY A 17 16.28 -6.52 16.78
CA GLY A 17 14.83 -6.31 16.82
C GLY A 17 14.33 -5.56 18.05
N ASP A 18 15.23 -5.16 18.95
CA ASP A 18 14.92 -4.41 20.17
C ASP A 18 15.36 -2.93 20.08
N ILE A 19 15.87 -2.48 18.92
CA ILE A 19 16.28 -1.09 18.68
C ILE A 19 15.30 -0.43 17.70
N SER A 20 14.49 0.50 18.22
CA SER A 20 13.60 1.32 17.40
C SER A 20 14.34 2.32 16.52
N GLY A 21 13.79 2.56 15.33
CA GLY A 21 14.13 3.69 14.45
C GLY A 21 14.48 3.31 13.02
N PHE A 22 14.86 2.06 12.75
CA PHE A 22 14.91 1.54 11.39
C PHE A 22 13.50 1.20 10.89
N TRP A 23 13.25 1.44 9.61
CA TRP A 23 12.02 1.06 8.91
C TRP A 23 12.39 0.25 7.65
N PRO A 24 12.57 -1.07 7.77
CA PRO A 24 12.71 -1.97 6.63
C PRO A 24 11.33 -2.21 6.00
N GLY A 25 11.23 -1.93 4.72
CA GLY A 25 10.00 -2.06 3.93
C GLY A 25 10.19 -3.02 2.76
N PHE A 26 9.23 -3.91 2.56
CA PHE A 26 9.04 -4.65 1.32
C PHE A 26 7.55 -4.65 0.99
N TRP A 27 7.23 -4.07 -0.15
CA TRP A 27 5.85 -3.76 -0.50
C TRP A 27 5.69 -3.70 -2.02
N SER A 28 4.46 -3.51 -2.45
CA SER A 28 4.12 -3.41 -3.86
C SER A 28 3.23 -2.20 -4.12
N MET A 29 3.42 -1.56 -5.27
CA MET A 29 2.66 -0.37 -5.67
C MET A 29 2.13 -0.50 -7.09
N GLY A 30 0.94 0.00 -7.39
CA GLY A 30 0.46 0.12 -8.76
C GLY A 30 1.43 0.96 -9.61
N ASN A 31 1.86 0.42 -10.74
CA ASN A 31 2.98 0.94 -11.53
C ASN A 31 2.70 2.27 -12.27
N LEU A 32 1.48 2.79 -12.23
CA LEU A 32 1.17 4.15 -12.70
C LEU A 32 1.73 5.24 -11.77
N GLY A 33 2.11 4.89 -10.53
CA GLY A 33 2.88 5.75 -9.65
C GLY A 33 4.31 5.22 -9.45
N ARG A 34 5.24 6.11 -9.09
CA ARG A 34 6.62 5.74 -8.77
C ARG A 34 6.98 6.25 -7.36
N PRO A 35 7.36 5.35 -6.43
CA PRO A 35 7.79 5.75 -5.09
C PRO A 35 8.93 6.76 -5.12
N GLY A 36 8.82 7.82 -4.32
CA GLY A 36 9.80 8.91 -4.27
C GLY A 36 9.64 9.98 -5.36
N TYR A 37 8.64 9.85 -6.24
CA TYR A 37 8.33 10.83 -7.30
C TYR A 37 6.91 11.36 -7.10
N ALA A 38 6.77 12.36 -6.24
CA ALA A 38 5.48 12.80 -5.70
C ALA A 38 4.47 13.25 -6.78
N ALA A 39 4.92 13.91 -7.86
CA ALA A 39 4.03 14.27 -8.97
C ALA A 39 3.39 13.04 -9.67
N SER A 40 4.10 11.91 -9.74
CA SER A 40 3.54 10.69 -10.33
C SER A 40 2.45 10.05 -9.46
N THR A 41 2.53 10.24 -8.13
CA THR A 41 1.63 9.65 -7.15
C THR A 41 0.45 10.55 -6.76
N GLU A 42 0.51 11.85 -7.04
CA GLU A 42 -0.57 12.80 -6.74
C GLU A 42 -1.89 12.41 -7.42
N GLY A 43 -2.93 12.19 -6.61
CA GLY A 43 -4.25 11.73 -7.07
C GLY A 43 -4.27 10.28 -7.58
N MET A 44 -3.18 9.53 -7.40
CA MET A 44 -3.04 8.12 -7.80
C MET A 44 -2.91 7.21 -6.60
N TRP A 45 -2.00 7.53 -5.68
CA TRP A 45 -1.84 6.81 -4.43
C TRP A 45 -2.73 7.42 -3.34
N PRO A 46 -3.36 6.63 -2.46
CA PRO A 46 -3.44 5.17 -2.42
C PRO A 46 -4.77 4.65 -3.00
N TYR A 47 -5.31 5.29 -4.05
CA TYR A 47 -6.63 4.95 -4.57
C TYR A 47 -6.70 3.47 -4.99
N SER A 48 -7.75 2.77 -4.54
CA SER A 48 -8.13 1.43 -5.00
C SER A 48 -9.65 1.35 -5.06
N TYR A 49 -10.21 1.88 -6.15
CA TYR A 49 -11.64 2.16 -6.25
C TYR A 49 -12.27 1.43 -7.43
N ASP A 50 -13.54 1.06 -7.28
CA ASP A 50 -14.29 0.46 -8.39
C ASP A 50 -14.53 1.49 -9.52
N ASN A 51 -15.08 1.04 -10.64
CA ASN A 51 -15.37 1.87 -11.81
C ASN A 51 -16.64 2.70 -11.60
N ILE A 52 -16.65 3.52 -10.55
CA ILE A 52 -17.77 4.33 -10.10
C ILE A 52 -17.35 5.79 -9.96
N CYS A 53 -18.34 6.68 -10.05
CA CYS A 53 -18.13 8.12 -9.93
C CYS A 53 -19.13 8.73 -8.98
N ASP A 54 -18.63 9.04 -7.80
CA ASP A 54 -19.34 9.63 -6.67
C ASP A 54 -18.38 10.55 -5.91
N ALA A 55 -18.70 10.87 -4.65
CA ALA A 55 -17.87 11.73 -3.82
C ALA A 55 -16.45 11.17 -3.59
N GLY A 56 -16.21 9.86 -3.74
CA GLY A 56 -14.91 9.26 -3.48
C GLY A 56 -13.79 9.77 -4.40
N ILE A 57 -14.14 10.20 -5.61
CA ILE A 57 -13.16 10.66 -6.61
C ILE A 57 -12.84 12.16 -6.51
N THR A 58 -13.51 12.90 -5.64
CA THR A 58 -13.36 14.35 -5.55
C THR A 58 -12.29 14.75 -4.51
N PRO A 59 -11.80 16.01 -4.53
CA PRO A 59 -10.93 16.52 -3.47
C PRO A 59 -11.56 16.32 -2.09
N ASN A 60 -10.76 15.84 -1.15
CA ASN A 60 -11.15 15.52 0.23
C ASN A 60 -12.37 14.59 0.33
N GLN A 61 -12.67 13.80 -0.72
CA GLN A 61 -13.87 12.97 -0.80
C GLN A 61 -15.19 13.76 -0.64
N SER A 62 -15.18 15.04 -1.04
CA SER A 62 -16.25 16.02 -0.78
C SER A 62 -16.66 16.13 0.69
N SER A 63 -15.73 15.84 1.61
CA SER A 63 -15.94 15.97 3.05
C SER A 63 -15.18 17.17 3.62
N THR A 64 -15.76 17.76 4.67
CA THR A 64 -15.15 18.86 5.45
C THR A 64 -14.69 18.41 6.84
N ASP A 65 -14.75 17.11 7.14
CA ASP A 65 -14.35 16.53 8.43
C ASP A 65 -12.82 16.51 8.65
N GLY A 66 -12.04 16.71 7.59
CA GLY A 66 -10.59 16.73 7.62
C GLY A 66 -9.93 15.35 7.61
N ILE A 67 -10.67 14.27 7.33
CA ILE A 67 -10.07 12.91 7.26
C ILE A 67 -9.23 12.72 6.00
N SER A 68 -9.56 13.41 4.90
CA SER A 68 -8.87 13.28 3.63
C SER A 68 -8.43 14.62 3.12
N PHE A 69 -7.13 14.73 2.82
CA PHE A 69 -6.49 15.85 2.12
C PHE A 69 -6.05 15.42 0.72
N LEU A 70 -6.61 14.32 0.20
CA LEU A 70 -6.31 13.88 -1.16
C LEU A 70 -6.89 14.88 -2.18
N PRO A 71 -6.17 15.18 -3.26
CA PRO A 71 -6.59 16.16 -4.27
C PRO A 71 -7.75 15.69 -5.16
N GLY A 72 -8.29 14.49 -4.89
CA GLY A 72 -9.20 13.77 -5.77
C GLY A 72 -8.47 12.73 -6.61
N MET A 73 -9.23 11.79 -7.16
CA MET A 73 -8.69 10.75 -8.02
C MET A 73 -8.37 11.36 -9.39
N ARG A 74 -7.12 11.20 -9.85
CA ARG A 74 -6.65 11.78 -11.12
C ARG A 74 -7.24 11.07 -12.33
N LEU A 75 -7.37 9.75 -12.24
CA LEU A 75 -7.82 8.87 -13.33
C LEU A 75 -9.07 8.05 -12.94
N PRO A 76 -10.22 8.69 -12.66
CA PRO A 76 -11.46 7.98 -12.34
C PRO A 76 -12.10 7.38 -13.60
N ALA A 77 -12.94 6.36 -13.43
CA ALA A 77 -13.62 5.70 -14.57
C ALA A 77 -14.43 6.64 -15.48
N CYS A 78 -14.96 7.74 -14.95
CA CYS A 78 -15.75 8.72 -15.70
C CYS A 78 -14.95 9.94 -16.19
N THR A 79 -13.65 9.79 -16.46
CA THR A 79 -12.89 10.82 -17.17
C THR A 79 -13.60 11.24 -18.47
N CYS A 80 -13.69 12.55 -18.71
CA CYS A 80 -14.39 13.10 -19.85
C CYS A 80 -13.75 12.66 -21.17
N LYS A 81 -14.56 12.57 -22.23
CA LYS A 81 -14.07 12.23 -23.56
C LYS A 81 -13.01 13.24 -24.03
N GLY A 82 -11.84 12.72 -24.42
CA GLY A 82 -10.72 13.51 -24.93
C GLY A 82 -9.77 14.04 -23.86
N GLU A 83 -10.06 13.82 -22.58
CA GLU A 83 -9.11 14.08 -21.49
C GLU A 83 -8.10 12.93 -21.38
N ASP A 84 -6.97 13.21 -20.72
CA ASP A 84 -5.90 12.25 -20.52
C ASP A 84 -6.33 11.10 -19.58
N HIS A 85 -6.27 9.87 -20.08
CA HIS A 85 -6.57 8.66 -19.32
C HIS A 85 -6.07 7.41 -20.06
N PRO A 86 -5.35 6.47 -19.40
CA PRO A 86 -4.79 5.29 -20.06
C PRO A 86 -5.85 4.30 -20.55
N THR A 87 -6.97 4.19 -19.84
CA THR A 87 -8.06 3.26 -20.19
C THR A 87 -9.44 3.80 -19.78
N PRO A 88 -10.01 4.77 -20.52
CA PRO A 88 -11.29 5.41 -20.16
C PRO A 88 -12.39 4.38 -19.85
N GLY A 89 -13.21 4.66 -18.83
CA GLY A 89 -14.22 3.71 -18.33
C GLY A 89 -13.73 2.79 -17.20
N LYS A 90 -12.44 2.85 -16.85
CA LYS A 90 -11.88 2.16 -15.68
C LYS A 90 -11.21 3.14 -14.74
N SER A 91 -11.41 2.97 -13.44
CA SER A 91 -10.66 3.71 -12.41
C SER A 91 -9.24 3.17 -12.37
N ARG A 92 -8.25 4.07 -12.54
CA ARG A 92 -6.83 3.74 -12.60
C ARG A 92 -6.06 4.51 -11.52
N SER A 93 -5.06 3.88 -10.92
CA SER A 93 -4.42 4.42 -9.70
C SER A 93 -3.06 3.77 -9.40
N ALA A 94 -2.51 4.08 -8.22
CA ALA A 94 -1.28 3.48 -7.71
C ALA A 94 -1.48 2.99 -6.26
N PRO A 95 -2.29 1.93 -6.05
CA PRO A 95 -2.55 1.38 -4.72
C PRO A 95 -1.30 0.70 -4.14
N GLU A 96 -1.30 0.43 -2.83
CA GLU A 96 -0.16 -0.15 -2.11
C GLU A 96 -0.58 -1.35 -1.26
N ILE A 97 0.19 -2.45 -1.36
CA ILE A 97 0.08 -3.62 -0.48
C ILE A 97 1.46 -3.91 0.10
N ASP A 98 1.54 -3.92 1.43
CA ASP A 98 2.76 -4.11 2.19
C ASP A 98 2.92 -5.57 2.58
N VAL A 99 4.05 -6.16 2.18
CA VAL A 99 4.44 -7.49 2.66
C VAL A 99 4.96 -7.37 4.08
N ILE A 100 5.80 -6.36 4.32
CA ILE A 100 6.30 -5.94 5.63
C ILE A 100 6.60 -4.45 5.68
N GLU A 101 6.23 -3.86 6.79
CA GLU A 101 6.88 -2.69 7.38
C GLU A 101 7.28 -3.08 8.81
N ALA A 102 8.57 -3.30 9.08
CA ALA A 102 8.98 -3.73 10.42
C ALA A 102 9.17 -2.55 11.37
N SER A 103 8.78 -2.75 12.62
CA SER A 103 8.98 -1.82 13.72
C SER A 103 9.41 -2.57 14.98
N VAL A 104 9.44 -1.85 16.10
CA VAL A 104 9.73 -2.37 17.43
C VAL A 104 8.65 -1.87 18.39
N HIS A 105 8.11 -2.76 19.21
CA HIS A 105 7.23 -2.41 20.33
C HIS A 105 7.72 -3.06 21.63
N ASN A 106 7.19 -2.61 22.76
CA ASN A 106 7.42 -3.25 24.06
C ASN A 106 6.27 -4.20 24.38
N LEU A 107 6.58 -5.44 24.79
CA LEU A 107 5.57 -6.40 25.26
C LEU A 107 4.93 -5.97 26.59
N ASP A 108 5.73 -5.36 27.47
CA ASP A 108 5.29 -4.73 28.71
C ASP A 108 5.88 -3.31 28.78
N PRO A 109 5.04 -2.26 28.80
CA PRO A 109 5.51 -0.88 28.83
C PRO A 109 6.25 -0.50 30.13
N LYS A 110 6.21 -1.34 31.17
CA LYS A 110 6.80 -1.06 32.49
C LYS A 110 8.20 -1.65 32.66
N VAL A 111 8.61 -2.58 31.81
CA VAL A 111 9.92 -3.24 31.89
C VAL A 111 10.58 -3.30 30.52
N PRO A 112 11.92 -3.30 30.44
CA PRO A 112 12.61 -3.47 29.18
C PRO A 112 12.21 -4.79 28.50
N SER A 113 11.42 -4.69 27.43
CA SER A 113 10.77 -5.84 26.77
C SER A 113 10.56 -5.60 25.27
N ALA A 114 11.45 -4.81 24.67
CA ALA A 114 11.39 -4.44 23.27
C ALA A 114 11.58 -5.68 22.36
N VAL A 115 10.68 -5.82 21.39
CA VAL A 115 10.65 -6.90 20.42
C VAL A 115 10.23 -6.35 19.06
N GLY A 116 10.69 -7.01 18.01
CA GLY A 116 10.26 -6.70 16.66
C GLY A 116 8.78 -6.99 16.44
N ASP A 117 8.16 -6.18 15.59
CA ASP A 117 6.90 -6.50 14.94
C ASP A 117 6.98 -6.18 13.44
N VAL A 118 6.00 -6.70 12.71
CA VAL A 118 5.75 -6.30 11.33
C VAL A 118 4.31 -5.84 11.18
N SER A 119 4.14 -4.66 10.58
CA SER A 119 2.88 -4.25 9.97
C SER A 119 2.75 -4.88 8.60
N GLN A 120 1.60 -5.50 8.37
CA GLN A 120 1.21 -6.10 7.11
C GLN A 120 -0.08 -5.44 6.68
N SER A 121 -0.10 -4.77 5.54
CA SER A 121 -1.10 -3.74 5.26
C SER A 121 -1.50 -3.60 3.80
N VAL A 122 -2.63 -2.93 3.60
CA VAL A 122 -3.04 -2.34 2.32
C VAL A 122 -3.44 -0.89 2.57
N GLN A 123 -2.94 0.02 1.75
CA GLN A 123 -3.31 1.43 1.76
C GLN A 123 -4.46 1.64 0.79
N ILE A 124 -5.53 2.31 1.25
CA ILE A 124 -6.75 2.50 0.48
C ILE A 124 -7.15 3.97 0.49
N ALA A 125 -7.54 4.46 -0.68
CA ALA A 125 -8.46 5.56 -0.87
C ALA A 125 -9.58 5.15 -1.84
N PRO A 126 -10.80 5.70 -1.71
CA PRO A 126 -11.24 6.68 -0.70
C PRO A 126 -11.37 6.06 0.71
N PHE A 127 -11.42 6.90 1.75
CA PHE A 127 -11.41 6.47 3.15
C PHE A 127 -12.81 6.20 3.70
N ASP A 128 -12.92 5.18 4.56
CA ASP A 128 -14.07 4.99 5.43
C ASP A 128 -14.29 6.19 6.35
N VAL A 129 -15.55 6.40 6.73
CA VAL A 129 -15.90 7.26 7.86
C VAL A 129 -15.09 6.82 9.08
N LEU A 130 -14.31 7.76 9.66
CA LEU A 130 -13.40 7.52 10.80
C LEU A 130 -12.32 6.46 10.56
N TYR A 131 -11.94 6.20 9.30
CA TYR A 131 -11.01 5.14 8.91
C TYR A 131 -11.43 3.75 9.42
N MET A 132 -12.74 3.51 9.54
CA MET A 132 -13.28 2.32 10.16
C MET A 132 -13.91 1.37 9.13
N PRO A 133 -13.17 0.38 8.62
CA PRO A 133 -13.72 -0.64 7.74
C PRO A 133 -14.60 -1.62 8.54
N ASN A 134 -15.34 -2.47 7.84
CA ASN A 134 -16.09 -3.54 8.49
C ASN A 134 -15.17 -4.73 8.81
N TYR A 135 -14.61 -4.73 10.02
CA TYR A 135 -13.73 -5.80 10.51
C TYR A 135 -14.43 -7.16 10.72
N GLU A 136 -15.76 -7.28 10.60
CA GLU A 136 -16.44 -8.59 10.56
C GLU A 136 -16.01 -9.41 9.32
N PHE A 137 -15.48 -8.74 8.29
CA PHE A 137 -14.92 -9.35 7.10
C PHE A 137 -13.38 -9.41 7.12
N SER A 138 -12.79 -9.39 8.31
CA SER A 138 -11.38 -9.65 8.54
C SER A 138 -11.18 -10.87 9.42
N GLU A 139 -10.02 -11.51 9.34
CA GLU A 139 -9.68 -12.66 10.17
C GLU A 139 -8.27 -12.47 10.74
N ILE A 140 -8.12 -12.68 12.06
CA ILE A 140 -6.83 -12.79 12.73
C ILE A 140 -6.65 -14.26 13.06
N TYR A 141 -5.64 -14.91 12.50
CA TYR A 141 -5.46 -16.35 12.60
C TYR A 141 -4.86 -16.78 13.95
N ASP A 142 -3.96 -15.98 14.50
CA ASP A 142 -3.39 -16.18 15.84
C ASP A 142 -3.44 -14.88 16.65
N PRO A 143 -4.47 -14.68 17.49
CA PRO A 143 -4.61 -13.48 18.30
C PRO A 143 -3.61 -13.38 19.47
N SER A 144 -2.78 -14.41 19.71
CA SER A 144 -1.75 -14.37 20.75
C SER A 144 -0.51 -13.57 20.34
N ILE A 145 -0.28 -13.42 19.03
CA ILE A 145 0.88 -12.70 18.46
C ILE A 145 0.50 -11.69 17.38
N THR A 146 -0.73 -11.75 16.85
CA THR A 146 -1.23 -10.84 15.81
C THR A 146 -2.41 -10.04 16.32
N SER A 147 -2.44 -8.74 16.05
CA SER A 147 -3.58 -7.87 16.38
C SER A 147 -3.83 -6.82 15.31
N ILE A 148 -5.07 -6.37 15.16
CA ILE A 148 -5.38 -5.23 14.28
C ILE A 148 -4.62 -4.00 14.78
N ASN A 149 -3.94 -3.31 13.88
CA ASN A 149 -3.17 -2.13 14.22
C ASN A 149 -4.09 -1.00 14.68
N SER A 150 -3.69 -0.30 15.73
CA SER A 150 -4.40 0.88 16.21
C SER A 150 -4.20 2.09 15.29
N TYR A 151 -3.09 2.13 14.53
CA TYR A 151 -2.89 3.08 13.45
C TYR A 151 -3.77 2.73 12.24
N ARG A 152 -4.55 3.71 11.79
CA ARG A 152 -5.54 3.53 10.71
C ARG A 152 -5.28 4.41 9.49
N GLY A 153 -4.11 5.05 9.44
CA GLY A 153 -3.74 5.99 8.39
C GLY A 153 -3.66 7.43 8.86
N GLY A 154 -3.77 8.35 7.89
CA GLY A 154 -3.65 9.80 8.09
C GLY A 154 -4.30 10.56 6.93
N PRO A 155 -4.04 11.86 6.78
CA PRO A 155 -4.75 12.70 5.81
C PRO A 155 -4.59 12.26 4.35
N TYR A 156 -3.56 11.47 4.03
CA TYR A 156 -3.28 11.00 2.68
C TYR A 156 -3.50 9.50 2.47
N GLN A 157 -3.87 8.74 3.51
CA GLN A 157 -4.14 7.31 3.38
C GLN A 157 -5.07 6.78 4.46
N GLN A 158 -5.88 5.78 4.13
CA GLN A 158 -6.39 4.83 5.11
C GLN A 158 -5.51 3.58 5.08
N ALA A 159 -5.00 3.18 6.23
CA ALA A 159 -4.24 1.95 6.39
C ALA A 159 -5.13 0.87 7.01
N LEU A 160 -5.31 -0.25 6.32
CA LEU A 160 -5.88 -1.46 6.90
C LEU A 160 -4.71 -2.41 7.18
N SER A 161 -4.45 -2.67 8.45
CA SER A 161 -3.23 -3.36 8.86
C SER A 161 -3.40 -4.21 10.11
N ALA A 162 -2.58 -5.25 10.20
CA ALA A 162 -2.36 -6.00 11.43
C ALA A 162 -0.87 -6.02 11.77
N LEU A 163 -0.58 -5.98 13.07
CA LEU A 163 0.76 -6.10 13.63
C LEU A 163 0.98 -7.53 14.09
N THR A 164 2.09 -8.15 13.67
CA THR A 164 2.52 -9.47 14.13
C THR A 164 3.84 -9.35 14.88
N THR A 165 3.88 -9.76 16.14
CA THR A 165 5.13 -9.85 16.92
C THR A 165 6.04 -10.93 16.33
N ILE A 166 7.32 -10.62 16.14
CA ILE A 166 8.30 -11.52 15.52
C ILE A 166 9.46 -11.86 16.46
N ASN A 167 10.23 -12.88 16.09
CA ASN A 167 11.31 -13.39 16.94
C ASN A 167 12.60 -12.56 16.76
N ASN A 168 13.12 -11.99 17.84
CA ASN A 168 14.40 -11.24 17.82
C ASN A 168 15.61 -12.09 17.39
N ASN A 169 15.50 -13.43 17.37
CA ASN A 169 16.53 -14.32 16.84
C ASN A 169 16.59 -14.34 15.30
N TRP A 170 15.70 -13.63 14.59
CA TRP A 170 15.72 -13.50 13.12
C TRP A 170 16.52 -12.29 12.61
N TYR A 171 17.26 -11.64 13.50
CA TYR A 171 18.03 -10.42 13.21
C TYR A 171 19.54 -10.74 13.09
N ASP A 172 20.32 -9.81 12.55
CA ASP A 172 21.81 -9.85 12.47
C ASP A 172 22.48 -11.08 11.84
N GLY A 173 21.87 -11.71 10.83
CA GLY A 173 22.49 -12.87 10.19
C GLY A 173 22.14 -14.21 10.85
N ALA A 174 21.41 -14.20 11.97
CA ALA A 174 21.13 -15.41 12.75
C ALA A 174 20.11 -16.34 12.08
N ALA A 175 19.09 -15.78 11.44
CA ALA A 175 18.15 -16.52 10.61
C ALA A 175 17.50 -15.60 9.58
N TYR A 176 17.07 -16.19 8.47
CA TYR A 176 16.18 -15.53 7.53
C TYR A 176 14.74 -15.96 7.79
N GLN A 177 13.80 -15.04 7.61
CA GLN A 177 12.37 -15.36 7.68
C GLN A 177 11.62 -14.96 6.42
N VAL A 178 10.65 -15.79 6.04
CA VAL A 178 9.74 -15.53 4.92
C VAL A 178 8.63 -14.58 5.38
N TYR A 179 8.40 -13.54 4.59
CA TYR A 179 7.21 -12.70 4.72
C TYR A 179 6.49 -12.68 3.38
N ALA A 180 5.17 -12.78 3.38
CA ALA A 180 4.43 -12.80 2.13
C ALA A 180 2.99 -12.29 2.24
N PHE A 181 2.40 -11.99 1.10
CA PHE A 181 0.95 -11.96 0.95
C PHE A 181 0.49 -12.73 -0.30
N GLU A 182 -0.73 -13.27 -0.25
CA GLU A 182 -1.47 -13.80 -1.39
C GLU A 182 -2.72 -12.95 -1.58
N TYR A 183 -3.06 -12.60 -2.82
CA TYR A 183 -4.26 -11.80 -3.05
C TYR A 183 -5.03 -12.14 -4.32
N LYS A 184 -6.34 -11.92 -4.21
CA LYS A 184 -7.30 -11.89 -5.31
C LYS A 184 -7.78 -10.46 -5.50
N PRO A 185 -7.58 -9.83 -6.66
CA PRO A 185 -8.09 -8.51 -6.98
C PRO A 185 -9.62 -8.40 -7.04
N GLY A 186 -10.11 -7.17 -6.96
CA GLY A 186 -11.49 -6.80 -7.23
C GLY A 186 -12.39 -6.74 -6.00
N ALA A 187 -13.67 -6.41 -6.23
CA ALA A 187 -14.68 -6.21 -5.19
C ALA A 187 -15.11 -7.48 -4.43
N LYS A 188 -14.70 -8.66 -4.91
CA LYS A 188 -14.92 -9.97 -4.26
C LYS A 188 -13.60 -10.65 -3.89
N GLY A 189 -12.54 -9.87 -3.93
CA GLY A 189 -11.18 -10.30 -3.65
C GLY A 189 -10.91 -10.49 -2.17
N ASP A 190 -9.71 -10.95 -1.87
CA ASP A 190 -9.14 -10.95 -0.53
C ASP A 190 -7.63 -10.80 -0.58
N ILE A 191 -7.04 -10.43 0.55
CA ILE A 191 -5.60 -10.48 0.79
C ILE A 191 -5.37 -11.30 2.06
N ILE A 192 -4.41 -12.22 2.03
CA ILE A 192 -3.96 -13.01 3.18
C ILE A 192 -2.47 -12.80 3.34
N TRP A 193 -2.03 -12.47 4.54
CA TRP A 193 -0.63 -12.26 4.86
C TRP A 193 -0.03 -13.42 5.65
N PHE A 194 1.30 -13.52 5.57
CA PHE A 194 2.07 -14.63 6.14
C PHE A 194 3.37 -14.14 6.78
N VAL A 195 3.74 -14.81 7.87
CA VAL A 195 5.09 -14.82 8.44
C VAL A 195 5.52 -16.28 8.56
N GLY A 196 6.63 -16.66 7.93
CA GLY A 196 7.00 -18.05 7.72
C GLY A 196 5.97 -18.77 6.83
N SER A 197 5.50 -19.93 7.29
CA SER A 197 4.40 -20.69 6.66
C SER A 197 3.01 -20.26 7.12
N ASP A 198 2.93 -19.44 8.17
CA ASP A 198 1.72 -19.28 8.95
C ASP A 198 0.98 -18.02 8.51
N LYS A 199 -0.34 -18.14 8.37
CA LYS A 199 -1.19 -16.99 8.08
C LYS A 199 -1.24 -16.10 9.31
N THR A 200 -1.12 -14.79 9.12
CA THR A 200 -1.22 -13.80 10.20
C THR A 200 -2.62 -13.22 10.25
N TRP A 201 -3.03 -12.60 9.15
CA TRP A 201 -4.35 -12.01 9.01
C TRP A 201 -4.88 -12.04 7.58
N LYS A 202 -6.18 -11.82 7.45
CA LYS A 202 -6.90 -11.72 6.18
C LYS A 202 -7.77 -10.47 6.15
N LEU A 203 -7.81 -9.85 4.98
CA LEU A 203 -8.78 -8.83 4.62
C LEU A 203 -9.63 -9.32 3.43
N ASP A 204 -10.95 -9.44 3.62
CA ASP A 204 -11.90 -9.69 2.53
C ASP A 204 -12.42 -8.34 1.97
N ALA A 205 -12.62 -8.24 0.65
CA ALA A 205 -13.06 -7.01 0.00
C ALA A 205 -14.38 -6.44 0.57
N ARG A 206 -15.22 -7.28 1.20
CA ARG A 206 -16.43 -6.82 1.89
C ARG A 206 -16.13 -5.88 3.07
N ALA A 207 -14.93 -5.94 3.66
CA ALA A 207 -14.50 -5.03 4.71
C ALA A 207 -14.41 -3.58 4.23
N ILE A 208 -14.11 -3.37 2.94
CA ILE A 208 -13.94 -2.07 2.28
C ILE A 208 -15.07 -1.77 1.29
N GLY A 209 -16.28 -2.23 1.63
CA GLY A 209 -17.50 -1.93 0.89
C GLY A 209 -17.90 -0.45 0.89
N PRO A 210 -19.01 -0.10 0.23
CA PRO A 210 -19.59 1.24 0.29
C PRO A 210 -19.82 1.70 1.73
N ASN A 211 -19.43 2.94 2.03
CA ASN A 211 -19.57 3.53 3.35
C ASN A 211 -19.79 5.04 3.22
N GLY A 212 -20.82 5.59 3.89
CA GLY A 212 -21.17 7.00 3.75
C GLY A 212 -21.55 7.37 2.32
N ASN A 213 -20.83 8.34 1.74
CA ASN A 213 -21.02 8.88 0.39
C ASN A 213 -20.05 8.30 -0.66
N ILE A 214 -19.23 7.31 -0.28
CA ILE A 214 -18.32 6.62 -1.18
C ILE A 214 -18.82 5.19 -1.42
N GLY A 215 -18.69 4.72 -2.66
CA GLY A 215 -18.99 3.35 -3.05
C GLY A 215 -17.86 2.37 -2.81
N GLN A 216 -17.88 1.28 -3.59
CA GLN A 216 -17.02 0.12 -3.38
C GLN A 216 -15.54 0.45 -3.63
N ARG A 217 -14.69 0.15 -2.64
CA ARG A 217 -13.25 0.02 -2.86
C ARG A 217 -12.93 -1.42 -3.20
N VAL A 218 -11.83 -1.66 -3.90
CA VAL A 218 -11.49 -2.99 -4.41
C VAL A 218 -10.15 -3.44 -3.87
N ILE A 219 -9.94 -4.75 -3.77
CA ILE A 219 -8.58 -5.26 -3.67
C ILE A 219 -7.85 -4.87 -4.97
N PRO A 220 -6.63 -4.28 -4.90
CA PRO A 220 -5.94 -3.69 -6.04
C PRO A 220 -5.97 -4.49 -7.33
N LEU A 221 -6.38 -3.84 -8.42
CA LEU A 221 -6.45 -4.43 -9.76
C LEU A 221 -5.26 -4.07 -10.66
N GLU A 222 -4.48 -3.06 -10.27
CA GLU A 222 -3.36 -2.54 -11.06
C GLU A 222 -2.22 -3.56 -11.22
N PRO A 223 -1.44 -3.48 -12.31
CA PRO A 223 -0.13 -4.12 -12.37
C PRO A 223 0.77 -3.52 -11.28
N MET A 224 1.20 -4.36 -10.33
CA MET A 224 2.01 -3.90 -9.21
C MET A 224 3.51 -4.05 -9.49
N ALA A 225 4.29 -3.01 -9.20
CA ALA A 225 5.74 -3.02 -9.10
C ALA A 225 6.18 -3.37 -7.66
N LEU A 226 7.35 -3.99 -7.52
CA LEU A 226 7.95 -4.30 -6.23
C LEU A 226 8.83 -3.17 -5.73
N VAL A 227 8.75 -2.89 -4.43
CA VAL A 227 9.54 -1.85 -3.77
C VAL A 227 10.21 -2.45 -2.53
N MET A 228 11.50 -2.20 -2.41
CA MET A 228 12.35 -2.68 -1.32
C MET A 228 13.14 -1.49 -0.80
N ASN A 229 13.03 -1.20 0.48
CA ASN A 229 13.73 -0.07 1.07
C ASN A 229 14.18 -0.38 2.50
N PHE A 230 15.17 0.38 2.94
CA PHE A 230 15.64 0.37 4.30
C PHE A 230 15.88 1.81 4.73
N GLY A 231 14.97 2.34 5.54
CA GLY A 231 14.93 3.76 5.90
C GLY A 231 15.07 4.00 7.40
N ILE A 232 15.20 5.28 7.74
CA ILE A 232 15.07 5.83 9.10
C ILE A 232 14.24 7.10 8.95
N SER A 233 13.16 7.22 9.70
CA SER A 233 12.34 8.45 9.72
C SER A 233 11.59 8.56 11.04
N THR A 234 11.56 9.77 11.60
CA THR A 234 10.72 10.11 12.76
C THR A 234 9.23 10.02 12.46
N SER A 235 8.84 9.96 11.18
CA SER A 235 7.44 9.77 10.77
C SER A 235 7.00 8.30 10.83
N PHE A 236 7.93 7.34 10.89
CA PHE A 236 7.63 5.90 10.89
C PHE A 236 7.85 5.24 12.25
N ALA A 237 8.88 5.65 12.99
CA ALA A 237 9.18 5.12 14.32
C ALA A 237 9.90 6.17 15.18
N GLU A 238 9.79 6.03 16.51
CA GLU A 238 10.62 6.80 17.43
C GLU A 238 12.08 6.39 17.28
N LEU A 239 12.99 7.36 17.23
CA LEU A 239 14.41 7.09 16.98
C LEU A 239 15.16 6.88 18.30
N ASN A 240 15.59 5.65 18.57
CA ASN A 240 16.53 5.36 19.64
C ASN A 240 17.96 5.72 19.20
N HIS A 241 18.32 7.01 19.25
CA HIS A 241 19.61 7.49 18.73
C HIS A 241 20.83 6.79 19.34
N SER A 242 20.84 6.55 20.65
CA SER A 242 21.96 5.88 21.31
C SER A 242 22.06 4.41 20.90
N GLY A 243 20.93 3.71 20.79
CA GLY A 243 20.86 2.34 20.26
C GLY A 243 21.33 2.27 18.80
N LEU A 244 20.76 3.11 17.93
CA LEU A 244 21.08 3.19 16.50
C LEU A 244 22.57 3.44 16.26
N ALA A 245 23.21 4.32 17.05
CA ALA A 245 24.64 4.60 16.94
C ALA A 245 25.52 3.35 17.14
N THR A 246 25.05 2.34 17.86
CA THR A 246 25.81 1.08 18.08
C THR A 246 25.70 0.07 16.93
N VAL A 247 24.71 0.24 16.05
CA VAL A 247 24.36 -0.74 15.00
C VAL A 247 24.51 -0.18 13.58
N ILE A 248 24.77 1.13 13.42
CA ILE A 248 25.10 1.76 12.13
C ILE A 248 26.59 1.49 11.78
N PRO A 249 26.92 1.09 10.54
CA PRO A 249 26.01 0.83 9.43
C PRO A 249 25.21 -0.48 9.61
N ALA A 250 23.92 -0.40 9.28
CA ALA A 250 23.00 -1.53 9.26
C ALA A 250 22.67 -1.93 7.81
N THR A 251 22.28 -3.18 7.61
CA THR A 251 21.97 -3.73 6.29
C THR A 251 20.74 -4.61 6.38
N MET A 252 19.76 -4.36 5.51
CA MET A 252 18.67 -5.29 5.22
C MET A 252 19.11 -6.22 4.08
N ARG A 253 18.95 -7.54 4.25
CA ARG A 253 19.37 -8.54 3.25
C ARG A 253 18.15 -9.25 2.68
N PHE A 254 18.19 -9.50 1.37
CA PHE A 254 17.20 -10.26 0.60
C PHE A 254 17.89 -11.50 0.05
N ASP A 255 17.51 -12.69 0.49
CA ASP A 255 18.06 -13.94 -0.07
C ASP A 255 17.40 -14.30 -1.41
N TYR A 256 16.07 -14.25 -1.45
CA TYR A 256 15.31 -14.44 -2.69
C TYR A 256 14.03 -13.62 -2.67
N VAL A 257 13.44 -13.47 -3.85
CA VAL A 257 12.06 -13.01 -4.03
C VAL A 257 11.38 -14.00 -4.96
N ARG A 258 10.19 -14.46 -4.58
CA ARG A 258 9.34 -15.28 -5.44
C ARG A 258 8.06 -14.54 -5.76
N ILE A 259 7.55 -14.78 -6.96
CA ILE A 259 6.25 -14.29 -7.44
C ILE A 259 5.57 -15.50 -8.07
N TYR A 260 4.36 -15.81 -7.63
CA TYR A 260 3.58 -16.91 -8.17
C TYR A 260 2.30 -16.35 -8.81
N GLN A 261 1.86 -17.01 -9.87
CA GLN A 261 0.57 -16.76 -10.51
C GLN A 261 -0.19 -18.08 -10.56
N ASP A 262 -1.52 -17.99 -10.55
CA ASP A 262 -2.34 -19.15 -10.89
C ASP A 262 -1.97 -19.63 -12.30
N PRO A 263 -1.67 -20.93 -12.49
CA PRO A 263 -1.29 -21.48 -13.79
C PRO A 263 -2.35 -21.26 -14.89
N GLU A 264 -3.61 -21.06 -14.51
CA GLU A 264 -4.71 -20.75 -15.44
C GLU A 264 -4.85 -19.24 -15.74
N ALA A 265 -4.10 -18.39 -15.03
CA ALA A 265 -4.20 -16.92 -15.11
C ALA A 265 -2.82 -16.23 -15.11
N VAL A 266 -1.86 -16.78 -15.86
CA VAL A 266 -0.51 -16.22 -16.03
C VAL A 266 -0.55 -14.94 -16.87
N SER A 267 0.08 -13.88 -16.35
CA SER A 267 0.21 -12.60 -17.05
C SER A 267 1.42 -11.85 -16.50
N VAL A 268 2.53 -11.88 -17.23
CA VAL A 268 3.76 -11.15 -16.91
C VAL A 268 3.96 -10.07 -17.96
N THR A 269 3.37 -8.90 -17.73
CA THR A 269 3.45 -7.73 -18.61
C THR A 269 3.10 -6.46 -17.83
N CYS A 270 3.66 -5.32 -18.22
CA CYS A 270 3.21 -4.00 -17.76
C CYS A 270 1.90 -3.55 -18.42
N ASP A 271 1.50 -4.25 -19.49
CA ASP A 271 0.32 -3.95 -20.27
C ASP A 271 -0.67 -5.14 -20.35
N PRO A 272 -1.27 -5.56 -19.22
CA PRO A 272 -2.38 -6.51 -19.30
C PRO A 272 -3.57 -5.85 -20.03
N PRO A 273 -4.39 -6.63 -20.77
CA PRO A 273 -5.52 -6.07 -21.51
C PRO A 273 -6.46 -5.22 -20.65
N GLY A 274 -6.59 -3.96 -21.03
CA GLY A 274 -7.38 -2.93 -20.35
C GLY A 274 -6.79 -2.44 -19.01
N TRP A 275 -5.54 -2.74 -18.72
CA TRP A 275 -4.76 -2.23 -17.58
C TRP A 275 -3.38 -1.74 -18.03
N GLU A 276 -3.28 -1.30 -19.28
CA GLU A 276 -2.04 -0.84 -19.90
C GLU A 276 -1.52 0.41 -19.22
N THR A 277 -0.19 0.52 -19.14
CA THR A 277 0.52 1.58 -18.43
C THR A 277 1.71 2.14 -19.20
N THR A 278 2.32 1.35 -20.07
CA THR A 278 3.60 1.72 -20.71
C THR A 278 3.48 3.00 -21.53
N GLU A 279 2.41 3.15 -22.32
CA GLU A 279 2.19 4.34 -23.14
C GLU A 279 1.90 5.57 -22.28
N TYR A 280 1.08 5.43 -21.24
CA TYR A 280 0.77 6.51 -20.31
C TYR A 280 2.02 7.02 -19.60
N ILE A 281 2.85 6.13 -19.08
CA ILE A 281 4.10 6.47 -18.41
C ILE A 281 5.04 7.19 -19.39
N ARG A 282 5.18 6.66 -20.61
CA ARG A 282 6.03 7.26 -21.66
C ARG A 282 5.58 8.67 -22.03
N ASN A 283 4.26 8.90 -22.12
CA ASN A 283 3.71 10.21 -22.45
C ASN A 283 3.84 11.23 -21.30
N HIS A 284 4.16 10.77 -20.09
CA HIS A 284 4.31 11.61 -18.88
C HIS A 284 5.68 11.44 -18.21
N GLN A 285 6.72 11.11 -18.98
CA GLN A 285 8.02 10.66 -18.47
C GLN A 285 8.65 11.59 -17.41
N ASN A 286 8.45 12.91 -17.51
CA ASN A 286 9.04 13.88 -16.57
C ASN A 286 8.57 13.69 -15.12
N VAL A 287 7.32 13.29 -14.85
CA VAL A 287 6.89 13.02 -13.46
C VAL A 287 7.51 11.76 -12.89
N TYR A 288 7.96 10.86 -13.76
CA TYR A 288 8.62 9.63 -13.35
C TYR A 288 10.13 9.81 -13.21
N ASP A 289 10.75 10.81 -13.83
CA ASP A 289 12.21 10.99 -13.83
C ASP A 289 12.70 12.22 -13.07
N ASN A 290 11.80 13.09 -12.59
CA ASN A 290 12.16 14.29 -11.84
C ASN A 290 11.58 14.29 -10.43
N VAL A 291 12.41 13.99 -9.43
CA VAL A 291 12.06 13.99 -8.01
C VAL A 291 11.70 15.37 -7.44
N ASN A 292 12.08 16.45 -8.12
CA ASN A 292 11.77 17.82 -7.67
C ASN A 292 10.34 18.25 -8.05
N LEU A 293 9.65 17.50 -8.91
CA LEU A 293 8.24 17.73 -9.22
C LEU A 293 7.39 17.05 -8.15
N THR A 294 6.62 17.85 -7.43
CA THR A 294 5.79 17.40 -6.31
C THR A 294 4.31 17.33 -6.66
N THR A 295 3.86 18.07 -7.67
CA THR A 295 2.48 18.01 -8.18
C THR A 295 2.43 17.75 -9.68
N TRP A 296 1.31 17.20 -10.16
CA TRP A 296 0.99 16.99 -11.57
C TRP A 296 1.02 18.31 -12.35
N SER A 297 0.56 19.39 -11.72
CA SER A 297 0.55 20.73 -12.32
C SER A 297 1.95 21.31 -12.51
N GLU A 298 2.87 21.08 -11.56
CA GLU A 298 4.30 21.47 -11.70
C GLU A 298 4.96 20.78 -12.89
N ALA A 299 4.48 19.59 -13.27
CA ALA A 299 4.95 18.86 -14.43
C ALA A 299 4.41 19.40 -15.77
N GLY A 300 3.54 20.41 -15.74
CA GLY A 300 2.95 21.04 -16.92
C GLY A 300 1.72 20.33 -17.49
N TYR A 301 1.15 19.36 -16.76
CA TYR A 301 -0.04 18.64 -17.21
C TYR A 301 -1.31 19.21 -16.57
N PRO A 302 -2.40 19.37 -17.35
CA PRO A 302 -3.70 19.70 -16.79
C PRO A 302 -4.24 18.53 -15.97
N TRP A 303 -5.03 18.83 -14.94
CA TRP A 303 -5.78 17.80 -14.22
C TRP A 303 -6.92 17.27 -15.11
N PRO A 304 -7.01 15.95 -15.37
CA PRO A 304 -8.08 15.39 -16.20
C PRO A 304 -9.46 15.68 -15.63
N LYS A 305 -10.38 16.13 -16.48
CA LYS A 305 -11.78 16.37 -16.08
C LYS A 305 -12.58 15.08 -16.01
N ASN A 306 -13.62 15.05 -15.17
CA ASN A 306 -14.55 13.94 -15.07
C ASN A 306 -16.02 14.39 -15.07
N SER A 307 -16.93 13.50 -15.44
CA SER A 307 -18.36 13.85 -15.59
C SER A 307 -19.04 14.22 -14.27
N PHE A 308 -18.56 13.70 -13.13
CA PHE A 308 -19.13 13.99 -11.81
C PHE A 308 -18.90 15.45 -11.38
N MET A 309 -17.69 15.96 -11.55
CA MET A 309 -17.33 17.33 -11.16
C MET A 309 -17.50 18.37 -12.28
N ASN A 310 -17.40 17.95 -13.54
CA ASN A 310 -17.31 18.86 -14.69
C ASN A 310 -18.50 18.79 -15.65
N GLY A 311 -19.46 17.87 -15.45
CA GLY A 311 -20.72 17.82 -16.20
C GLY A 311 -20.57 17.51 -17.70
N CYS A 312 -19.45 16.92 -18.12
CA CYS A 312 -19.29 16.43 -19.48
C CYS A 312 -20.22 15.24 -19.76
N ARG A 313 -20.68 15.13 -21.02
CA ARG A 313 -21.62 14.10 -21.49
C ARG A 313 -20.91 13.08 -22.35
#